data_AF-A0A8S9NPW1-F1
#
_entry.id   AF-A0A8S9NPW1-F1
#
_cell.length_a   1.000
_cell.length_b   1.000
_cell.length_c   1.000
_cell.angle_alpha   90.00
_cell.angle_beta   90.00
_cell.angle_gamma   90.00
#
_symmetry.space_group_name_H-M   'P 1'
#
loop_
_entity.id
_entity.type
_entity.pdbx_description
1 polymer ?
#
loop_
_entity_poly.entity_id
_entity_poly.type
_entity_poly.pdbx_seq_one_letter_code
_entity_poly.pdbx_strand_id
1 'polypeptide(L)'
;MSGLLEPNQVVAAVKGLHWRTSLEIHKLLKDNEDFCITYNDGEEGAEPEKIDVEKLVGMLPLHLLSVFISSDEEDGKLRYLLSGIRLLNTFCDLTSRHPRLDQV
;
A
#
# COMPACT_ATOMS: atom_id res chain seq x y z
N MET A 1 -14.65 -3.54 -12.39
CA MET A 1 -15.11 -4.16 -11.12
C MET A 1 -14.95 -3.15 -9.99
N SER A 2 -16.06 -2.54 -9.59
CA SER A 2 -16.18 -1.46 -8.60
C SER A 2 -16.26 -1.99 -7.17
N GLY A 3 -15.26 -2.77 -6.74
CA GLY A 3 -15.10 -3.15 -5.33
C GLY A 3 -14.11 -2.23 -4.62
N LEU A 4 -14.47 -1.77 -3.42
CA LEU A 4 -13.54 -1.15 -2.46
C LEU A 4 -12.52 -2.21 -2.00
N LEU A 5 -11.31 -1.80 -1.62
CA LEU A 5 -10.37 -2.72 -0.99
C LEU A 5 -10.84 -3.07 0.41
N GLU A 6 -10.79 -4.35 0.77
CA GLU A 6 -11.07 -4.78 2.13
C GLU A 6 -9.94 -4.35 3.07
N PRO A 7 -10.21 -4.01 4.35
CA PRO A 7 -9.19 -3.54 5.29
C PRO A 7 -7.98 -4.47 5.41
N ASN A 8 -8.20 -5.79 5.39
CA ASN A 8 -7.13 -6.78 5.47
C ASN A 8 -6.19 -6.73 4.26
N GLN A 9 -6.70 -6.40 3.07
CA GLN A 9 -5.87 -6.24 1.87
C GLN A 9 -4.97 -5.00 1.99
N VAL A 10 -5.48 -3.91 2.59
CA VAL A 10 -4.66 -2.73 2.88
C VAL A 10 -3.56 -3.08 3.89
N VAL A 11 -3.87 -3.87 4.92
CA VAL A 11 -2.88 -4.34 5.90
C VAL A 11 -1.80 -5.20 5.25
N ALA A 12 -2.19 -6.21 4.46
CA ALA A 12 -1.27 -7.09 3.76
C ALA A 12 -0.38 -6.30 2.78
N ALA A 13 -0.94 -5.38 2.01
CA ALA A 13 -0.18 -4.53 1.10
C ALA A 13 0.80 -3.60 1.81
N VAL A 14 0.41 -2.98 2.93
CA VAL A 14 1.34 -2.17 3.73
C VAL A 14 2.50 -3.04 4.20
N LYS A 15 2.23 -4.23 4.74
CA LYS A 15 3.29 -5.17 5.15
C LYS A 15 4.19 -5.52 3.96
N GLY A 16 3.62 -5.97 2.85
CA GLY A 16 4.37 -6.48 1.69
C GLY A 16 5.08 -5.44 0.82
N LEU A 17 4.68 -4.16 0.88
CA LEU A 17 5.19 -3.12 -0.01
C LEU A 17 6.00 -2.02 0.68
N HIS A 18 5.88 -1.83 2.01
CA HIS A 18 6.48 -0.65 2.66
C HIS A 18 7.99 -0.54 2.53
N TRP A 19 8.70 -1.65 2.30
CA TRP A 19 10.15 -1.67 2.09
C TRP A 19 10.57 -1.23 0.70
N ARG A 20 9.67 -1.23 -0.30
CA ARG A 20 9.98 -0.89 -1.69
C ARG A 20 10.25 0.61 -1.86
N THR A 21 11.16 0.91 -2.77
CA THR A 21 11.44 2.27 -3.25
C THR A 21 10.46 2.66 -4.36
N SER A 22 10.33 3.97 -4.63
CA SER A 22 9.51 4.48 -5.73
C SER A 22 9.98 3.94 -7.09
N LEU A 23 11.29 3.74 -7.28
CA LEU A 23 11.84 3.14 -8.51
C LEU A 23 11.43 1.67 -8.67
N GLU A 24 11.44 0.87 -7.61
CA GLU A 24 11.00 -0.53 -7.67
C GLU A 24 9.51 -0.63 -7.96
N ILE A 25 8.68 0.17 -7.27
CA ILE A 25 7.23 0.22 -7.51
C ILE A 25 6.95 0.70 -8.95
N HIS A 26 7.67 1.70 -9.45
CA HIS A 26 7.52 2.15 -10.83
C HIS A 26 7.79 1.03 -11.85
N LYS A 27 8.83 0.22 -11.64
CA LYS A 27 9.15 -0.92 -12.51
C LYS A 27 8.01 -1.94 -12.50
N LEU A 28 7.53 -2.32 -11.31
CA LEU A 28 6.41 -3.26 -11.16
C LEU A 28 5.15 -2.78 -11.88
N LEU A 29 4.85 -1.48 -11.80
CA LEU A 29 3.71 -0.87 -12.49
C LEU A 29 3.89 -0.75 -14.00
N LYS A 30 5.11 -0.45 -14.47
CA LYS A 30 5.38 -0.30 -15.90
C LYS A 30 5.13 -1.61 -16.67
N ASP A 31 5.35 -2.74 -16.00
CA ASP A 31 5.20 -4.08 -16.57
C ASP A 31 3.74 -4.59 -16.49
N ASN A 32 2.81 -3.83 -15.88
CA ASN A 32 1.41 -4.22 -15.67
C ASN A 32 0.42 -3.19 -16.23
N GLU A 33 -0.33 -3.56 -17.27
CA GLU A 33 -1.34 -2.69 -17.90
C GLU A 33 -2.51 -2.34 -16.97
N ASP A 34 -2.81 -3.18 -15.97
CA ASP A 34 -3.92 -3.01 -15.03
C ASP A 34 -3.55 -2.20 -13.78
N PHE A 35 -2.36 -1.59 -13.76
CA PHE A 35 -1.88 -0.74 -12.66
C PHE A 35 -1.93 -1.42 -11.29
N CYS A 36 -1.74 -2.74 -11.30
CA CYS A 36 -1.69 -3.58 -10.12
C CYS A 36 -0.25 -4.04 -9.83
N ILE A 37 0.01 -4.40 -8.58
CA ILE A 37 1.28 -4.98 -8.15
C ILE A 37 1.03 -6.31 -7.47
N THR A 38 1.82 -7.33 -7.85
CA THR A 38 1.90 -8.59 -7.12
C THR A 38 2.97 -8.50 -6.04
N TYR A 39 2.64 -8.87 -4.80
CA TYR A 39 3.53 -8.82 -3.64
C TYR A 39 3.32 -10.04 -2.73
N ASN A 40 4.31 -10.29 -1.87
CA ASN A 40 4.17 -11.22 -0.76
C ASN A 40 4.03 -10.37 0.51
N ASP A 41 3.07 -10.70 1.37
CA ASP A 41 2.79 -9.99 2.62
C ASP A 41 3.90 -10.18 3.68
N GLY A 42 4.85 -11.07 3.42
CA GLY A 42 6.01 -11.36 4.26
C GLY A 42 5.91 -12.70 5.00
N GLU A 43 4.80 -13.43 4.87
CA GLU A 43 4.65 -14.78 5.44
C GLU A 43 5.26 -15.84 4.50
N GLU A 44 6.17 -16.66 5.04
CA GLU A 44 6.88 -17.67 4.26
C GLU A 44 5.90 -18.77 3.80
N GLY A 45 5.76 -18.92 2.48
CA GLY A 45 4.84 -19.88 1.87
C GLY A 45 3.45 -19.35 1.54
N ALA A 46 3.15 -18.08 1.85
CA ALA A 46 1.91 -17.44 1.40
C ALA A 46 1.92 -17.25 -0.13
N GLU A 47 0.75 -17.42 -0.76
CA GLU A 47 0.61 -17.13 -2.19
C GLU A 47 0.75 -15.63 -2.44
N PRO A 48 1.40 -15.22 -3.55
CA PRO A 48 1.50 -13.80 -3.89
C PRO A 48 0.12 -13.16 -4.10
N GLU A 49 -0.12 -12.06 -3.41
CA GLU A 49 -1.33 -11.26 -3.55
C GLU A 49 -1.17 -10.20 -4.63
N LYS A 50 -2.28 -9.79 -5.27
CA LYS A 50 -2.32 -8.72 -6.26
C LYS A 50 -3.19 -7.57 -5.77
N ILE A 51 -2.68 -6.35 -5.84
CA ILE A 51 -3.42 -5.15 -5.43
C ILE A 51 -3.42 -4.06 -6.48
N ASP A 52 -4.58 -3.42 -6.65
CA ASP A 52 -4.78 -2.20 -7.43
C ASP A 52 -4.18 -1.00 -6.67
N VAL A 53 -3.16 -0.38 -7.24
CA VAL A 53 -2.39 0.67 -6.56
C VAL A 53 -3.18 1.97 -6.47
N GLU A 54 -4.03 2.27 -7.44
CA GLU A 54 -4.88 3.47 -7.42
C GLU A 54 -5.87 3.39 -6.25
N LYS A 55 -6.49 2.23 -6.05
CA LYS A 55 -7.36 1.99 -4.90
C LYS A 55 -6.60 2.00 -3.57
N LEU A 56 -5.40 1.42 -3.52
CA LEU A 56 -4.60 1.40 -2.30
C LEU A 56 -4.25 2.82 -1.87
N VAL A 57 -3.80 3.65 -2.80
CA VAL A 57 -3.49 5.06 -2.58
C VAL A 57 -4.68 5.82 -2.02
N GLY A 58 -5.88 5.65 -2.59
CA GLY A 58 -7.08 6.34 -2.11
C GLY A 58 -7.53 5.91 -0.71
N MET A 59 -7.24 4.67 -0.30
CA MET A 59 -7.68 4.11 0.98
C MET A 59 -6.65 4.26 2.11
N LEU A 60 -5.36 4.26 1.77
CA LEU A 60 -4.27 4.16 2.74
C LEU A 60 -4.24 5.32 3.75
N PRO A 61 -4.45 6.61 3.38
CA PRO A 61 -4.49 7.70 4.36
C PRO A 61 -5.58 7.47 5.41
N LEU A 62 -6.82 7.17 4.98
CA LEU A 62 -7.94 6.94 5.89
C LEU A 62 -7.71 5.72 6.79
N HIS A 63 -7.13 4.65 6.25
CA HIS A 63 -6.75 3.47 7.03
C HIS A 63 -5.76 3.81 8.15
N LEU A 64 -4.70 4.56 7.85
CA LEU A 64 -3.72 4.96 8.85
C LEU A 64 -4.29 5.90 9.91
N LEU A 65 -5.19 6.81 9.53
CA LEU A 65 -5.93 7.61 10.51
C LEU A 65 -6.80 6.75 11.43
N SER A 66 -7.51 5.77 10.88
CA SER A 66 -8.33 4.84 11.66
C SER A 66 -7.49 4.05 12.66
N VAL A 67 -6.36 3.50 12.20
CA VAL A 67 -5.39 2.82 13.08
C VAL A 67 -4.88 3.78 14.15
N PHE A 68 -4.50 5.00 13.80
CA PHE A 68 -4.02 6.00 14.78
C PHE A 68 -5.05 6.30 15.87
N ILE A 69 -6.32 6.52 15.50
CA ILE A 69 -7.41 6.90 16.41
C ILE A 69 -7.90 5.73 17.27
N SER A 70 -7.68 4.48 16.84
CA SER A 70 -8.08 3.29 17.63
C SER A 70 -7.53 3.35 19.06
N SER A 71 -8.36 3.02 20.05
CA SER A 71 -7.97 3.03 21.48
C SER A 71 -7.09 1.85 21.86
N ASP A 72 -6.99 0.85 20.99
CA ASP A 72 -6.26 -0.37 21.26
C ASP A 72 -4.75 -0.09 21.17
N GLU A 73 -4.07 -0.21 22.30
CA GLU A 73 -2.62 -0.29 22.34
C GLU A 73 -2.21 -1.70 21.90
N GLU A 74 -2.03 -1.85 20.60
CA GLU A 74 -1.52 -3.07 20.01
C GLU A 74 0.01 -2.97 19.85
N ASP A 75 0.71 -4.01 20.29
CA ASP A 75 2.15 -4.13 20.08
C ASP A 75 2.47 -4.01 18.59
N GLY A 76 3.34 -3.04 18.25
CA GLY A 76 3.73 -2.78 16.86
C GLY A 76 2.85 -1.80 16.10
N LYS A 77 1.81 -1.21 16.71
CA LYS A 77 0.98 -0.15 16.10
C LYS A 77 1.80 1.00 15.51
N LEU A 78 2.74 1.55 16.30
CA LEU A 78 3.62 2.64 15.82
C LEU A 78 4.49 2.20 14.64
N ARG A 79 5.03 0.97 14.69
CA ARG A 79 5.81 0.40 13.58
C ARG A 79 4.96 0.27 12.32
N TYR A 80 3.73 -0.22 12.44
CA TYR A 80 2.80 -0.32 11.32
C TYR A 80 2.46 1.06 10.74
N LEU A 81 2.17 2.05 11.57
CA LEU A 81 1.92 3.43 11.14
C LEU A 81 3.12 4.00 10.37
N LEU A 82 4.34 3.83 10.87
CA LEU A 82 5.56 4.28 10.19
C LEU A 82 5.78 3.55 8.85
N SER A 83 5.50 2.24 8.79
CA SER A 83 5.52 1.48 7.54
C SER A 83 4.52 2.04 6.52
N GLY A 84 3.28 2.32 6.95
CA GLY A 84 2.25 2.92 6.10
C GLY A 84 2.60 4.34 5.62
N ILE A 85 3.09 5.20 6.51
CA ILE A 85 3.52 6.57 6.17
C ILE A 85 4.67 6.53 5.17
N ARG A 86 5.65 5.64 5.37
CA ARG A 86 6.74 5.44 4.41
C ARG A 86 6.21 5.02 3.04
N LEU A 87 5.25 4.09 3.00
CA LEU A 87 4.64 3.65 1.74
C LEU A 87 3.87 4.78 1.05
N LEU A 88 3.12 5.61 1.79
CA LEU A 88 2.49 6.83 1.25
C LEU A 88 3.53 7.77 0.63
N ASN A 89 4.63 8.04 1.33
CA ASN A 89 5.70 8.88 0.79
C ASN A 89 6.26 8.31 -0.53
N THR A 90 6.43 6.99 -0.61
CA THR A 90 6.83 6.31 -1.85
C THR A 90 5.83 6.55 -2.99
N PHE A 91 4.52 6.56 -2.71
CA PHE A 91 3.50 6.87 -3.72
C PHE A 91 3.47 8.36 -4.10
N CYS A 92 3.68 9.27 -3.15
CA CYS A 92 3.83 10.70 -3.44
C CYS A 92 4.98 10.94 -4.43
N ASP A 93 6.13 10.28 -4.25
CA ASP A 93 7.27 10.38 -5.18
C ASP A 93 6.95 9.85 -6.59
N LEU A 94 5.92 9.00 -6.73
CA LEU A 94 5.51 8.40 -8.00
C LEU A 94 4.54 9.27 -8.81
N THR A 95 3.84 10.21 -8.20
CA THR A 95 2.87 11.12 -8.85
C THR A 95 3.43 11.75 -10.14
N SER A 96 4.68 12.24 -10.09
CA SER A 96 5.38 12.82 -11.25
C SER A 96 5.50 11.89 -12.47
N ARG A 97 5.50 10.56 -12.26
CA ARG A 97 5.63 9.54 -13.30
C ARG A 97 4.31 8.85 -13.61
N HIS A 98 3.38 8.86 -12.66
CA HIS A 98 2.08 8.20 -12.71
C HIS A 98 0.99 9.17 -12.24
N PRO A 99 0.51 10.09 -13.12
CA PRO A 99 -0.48 11.12 -12.74
C PRO A 99 -1.80 10.56 -12.22
N ARG A 100 -2.09 9.28 -12.48
CA ARG A 100 -3.23 8.56 -11.88
C ARG A 100 -3.15 8.47 -10.36
N LEU A 101 -1.95 8.65 -9.79
CA LEU A 101 -1.70 8.71 -8.36
C LEU A 101 -1.83 10.13 -7.78
N ASP A 102 -2.18 11.16 -8.55
CA ASP A 102 -2.30 12.54 -8.02
C ASP A 102 -3.44 12.70 -6.97
N GLN A 103 -4.17 11.62 -6.68
CA GLN A 103 -5.19 11.57 -5.63
C GLN A 103 -4.65 11.22 -4.23
N VAL A 104 -3.32 10.98 -4.06
CA VAL A 104 -2.69 10.76 -2.74
C VAL A 104 -2.85 11.99 -1.85
#